data_AF-X1HPG7-F1
#
_entry.id   AF-X1HPG7-F1
#
_cell.length_a   1.000
_cell.length_b   1.000
_cell.length_c   1.000
_cell.angle_alpha   90.00
_cell.angle_beta   90.00
_cell.angle_gamma   90.00
#
_symmetry.space_group_name_H-M   'P 1'
#
loop_
_entity.id
_entity.type
_entity.pdbx_description
1 polymer ?
#
loop_
_entity_poly.entity_id
_entity_poly.type
_entity_poly.pdbx_seq_one_letter_code
_entity_poly.pdbx_strand_id
1 'polypeptide(L)'
;QLEKKGIKVAIMGEEDGKVSLEKVLKKLGELEIMNLLVEGGGEVIGSFFEKRSVDKIFLFLAPRIIGGRGALTWVEGKGVDFLKETPFIEINSVKKMGGDFLLEGHVR
;
A
#
# COMPACT_ATOMS: atom_id res chain seq x y z
N GLN A 1 -19.44 -18.01 -9.89
CA GLN A 1 -19.74 -17.29 -11.16
C GLN A 1 -18.47 -16.75 -11.82
N LEU A 2 -17.53 -16.17 -11.06
CA LEU A 2 -16.26 -15.63 -11.57
C LEU A 2 -15.34 -16.71 -12.18
N GLU A 3 -15.21 -17.87 -11.52
CA GLU A 3 -14.35 -18.97 -12.01
C GLU A 3 -14.80 -19.51 -13.37
N LYS A 4 -16.12 -19.52 -13.64
CA LYS A 4 -16.67 -19.89 -14.95
C LYS A 4 -16.22 -18.94 -16.08
N LYS A 5 -15.73 -17.74 -15.74
CA LYS A 5 -15.15 -16.78 -16.67
C LYS A 5 -13.60 -16.87 -16.74
N GLY A 6 -12.99 -17.91 -16.16
CA GLY A 6 -11.54 -18.09 -16.15
C GLY A 6 -10.81 -17.26 -15.09
N ILE A 7 -11.53 -16.61 -14.17
CA ILE A 7 -10.94 -15.82 -13.09
C ILE A 7 -10.50 -16.76 -11.98
N LYS A 8 -9.21 -16.71 -11.60
CA LYS A 8 -8.71 -17.40 -10.41
C LYS A 8 -9.25 -16.69 -9.17
N VAL A 9 -10.04 -17.41 -8.37
CA VAL A 9 -10.58 -16.89 -7.11
C VAL A 9 -9.91 -17.62 -5.97
N ALA A 10 -9.46 -16.87 -4.97
CA ALA A 10 -8.89 -17.45 -3.76
C ALA A 10 -9.68 -16.92 -2.55
N ILE A 11 -10.24 -17.83 -1.76
CA ILE A 11 -10.94 -17.48 -0.53
C ILE A 11 -9.89 -17.32 0.56
N MET A 12 -9.83 -16.14 1.14
CA MET A 12 -8.89 -15.78 2.20
C MET A 12 -9.61 -15.72 3.53
N GLY A 13 -8.85 -15.91 4.61
CA GLY A 13 -9.40 -15.72 5.95
C GLY A 13 -9.72 -14.25 6.23
N GLU A 14 -10.57 -14.04 7.22
CA GLU A 14 -10.92 -12.72 7.74
C GLU A 14 -10.00 -12.33 8.90
N GLU A 15 -9.74 -11.03 9.02
CA GLU A 15 -9.09 -10.38 10.16
C GLU A 15 -9.73 -8.99 10.32
N ASP A 16 -10.27 -8.69 11.51
CA ASP A 16 -10.95 -7.42 11.83
C ASP A 16 -12.04 -7.00 10.81
N GLY A 17 -12.86 -7.94 10.34
CA GLY A 17 -13.90 -7.67 9.34
C GLY A 17 -13.37 -7.38 7.93
N LYS A 18 -12.06 -7.53 7.71
CA LYS A 18 -11.37 -7.35 6.44
C LYS A 18 -10.72 -8.66 6.00
N VAL A 19 -10.24 -8.70 4.75
CA VAL A 19 -9.42 -9.81 4.27
C VAL A 19 -8.08 -9.80 5.01
N SER A 20 -7.65 -10.94 5.54
CA SER A 20 -6.36 -11.08 6.23
C SER A 20 -5.21 -10.92 5.23
N LEU A 21 -4.49 -9.80 5.35
CA LEU A 21 -3.36 -9.48 4.48
C LEU A 21 -2.24 -10.52 4.58
N GLU A 22 -1.96 -11.02 5.79
CA GLU A 22 -0.93 -12.05 6.00
C GLU A 22 -1.22 -13.32 5.18
N LYS A 23 -2.48 -13.77 5.17
CA LYS A 23 -2.90 -14.94 4.38
C LYS A 23 -2.83 -14.66 2.87
N VAL A 24 -3.16 -13.45 2.44
CA VAL A 24 -3.01 -13.02 1.05
C VAL A 24 -1.54 -13.10 0.62
N LEU A 25 -0.63 -12.48 1.37
CA LEU A 25 0.80 -12.45 1.04
C LEU A 25 1.39 -13.87 1.02
N LYS A 26 1.03 -14.70 2.01
CA LYS A 26 1.41 -16.12 2.00
C LYS A 26 0.92 -16.84 0.75
N LYS A 27 -0.35 -16.62 0.36
CA LYS A 27 -0.91 -17.27 -0.83
C LYS A 27 -0.22 -16.83 -2.11
N LEU A 28 0.10 -15.54 -2.23
CA LEU A 28 0.85 -15.02 -3.37
C LEU A 28 2.24 -15.67 -3.46
N GLY A 29 2.93 -15.86 -2.33
CA GLY A 29 4.18 -16.59 -2.26
C GLY A 29 4.07 -18.05 -2.71
N GLU A 30 3.01 -18.76 -2.30
CA GLU A 30 2.71 -20.14 -2.78
C GLU A 30 2.44 -20.20 -4.29
N LEU A 31 2.03 -19.08 -4.90
CA LEU A 31 1.82 -18.93 -6.34
C LEU A 31 3.07 -18.40 -7.07
N GLU A 32 4.21 -18.35 -6.38
CA GLU A 32 5.49 -17.83 -6.89
C GLU A 32 5.44 -16.35 -7.32
N ILE A 33 4.50 -15.59 -6.77
CA ILE A 33 4.39 -14.15 -6.98
C ILE A 33 5.30 -13.46 -5.95
N MET A 34 6.51 -13.14 -6.39
CA MET A 34 7.57 -12.59 -5.54
C MET A 34 7.56 -11.06 -5.44
N ASN A 35 6.93 -10.37 -6.39
CA ASN A 35 6.85 -8.92 -6.42
C ASN A 35 5.39 -8.50 -6.55
N LEU A 36 4.95 -7.61 -5.67
CA LEU A 36 3.59 -7.07 -5.66
C LEU A 36 3.66 -5.56 -5.77
N LEU A 37 3.05 -5.01 -6.82
CA LEU A 37 2.74 -3.59 -6.89
C LEU A 37 1.38 -3.37 -6.19
N VAL A 38 1.40 -2.63 -5.09
CA VAL A 38 0.20 -2.33 -4.31
C VAL A 38 -0.29 -0.94 -4.68
N GLU A 39 -1.43 -0.89 -5.35
CA GLU A 39 -2.19 0.32 -5.63
C GLU A 39 -3.56 0.21 -4.95
N GLY A 40 -4.08 1.31 -4.42
CA GLY A 40 -5.36 1.30 -3.72
C GLY A 40 -5.63 2.58 -2.94
N GLY A 41 -6.73 2.58 -2.19
CA GLY A 41 -7.04 3.65 -1.25
C GLY A 41 -6.14 3.64 -0.02
N GLY A 42 -6.23 4.71 0.78
CA GLY A 42 -5.43 4.90 1.98
C GLY A 42 -5.50 3.75 2.97
N GLU A 43 -6.67 3.11 3.12
CA GLU A 43 -6.87 1.93 3.99
C GLU A 43 -6.06 0.70 3.55
N VAL A 44 -5.99 0.44 2.23
CA VAL A 44 -5.21 -0.70 1.70
C VAL A 44 -3.74 -0.43 1.93
N ILE A 45 -3.25 0.74 1.51
CA ILE A 45 -1.84 1.13 1.69
C ILE A 45 -1.47 1.14 3.18
N GLY A 46 -2.33 1.69 4.04
CA GLY A 46 -2.18 1.71 5.49
C GLY A 46 -2.00 0.32 6.10
N SER A 47 -2.82 -0.66 5.69
CA SER A 47 -2.70 -2.03 6.18
C SER A 47 -1.34 -2.68 5.90
N PHE A 48 -0.69 -2.34 4.78
CA PHE A 48 0.65 -2.84 4.47
C PHE A 48 1.71 -2.20 5.38
N PHE A 49 1.58 -0.90 5.67
CA PHE A 49 2.47 -0.22 6.63
C PHE A 49 2.29 -0.75 8.05
N GLU A 50 1.04 -0.94 8.50
CA GLU A 50 0.73 -1.52 9.83
C GLU A 50 1.34 -2.91 10.00
N LYS A 51 1.32 -3.74 8.95
CA LYS A 51 1.91 -5.08 8.93
C LYS A 51 3.41 -5.09 8.56
N ARG A 52 4.05 -3.92 8.44
CA ARG A 52 5.47 -3.77 8.06
C ARG A 52 5.85 -4.58 6.81
N SER A 53 4.95 -4.60 5.82
CA SER A 53 5.06 -5.41 4.61
C SER A 53 5.31 -4.55 3.36
N VAL A 54 5.99 -3.41 3.53
CA VAL A 54 6.35 -2.50 2.44
C VAL A 54 7.86 -2.41 2.36
N ASP A 55 8.42 -2.75 1.20
CA ASP A 55 9.87 -2.66 0.95
C ASP A 55 10.26 -1.36 0.25
N LYS A 56 9.37 -0.83 -0.59
CA LYS A 56 9.63 0.28 -1.50
C LYS A 56 8.37 1.10 -1.76
N ILE A 57 8.53 2.41 -1.91
CA ILE A 57 7.45 3.32 -2.28
C ILE A 57 7.73 4.03 -3.61
N PHE A 58 6.65 4.30 -4.32
CA PHE A 58 6.59 5.22 -5.46
C PHE A 58 5.48 6.25 -5.16
N LEU A 59 5.86 7.44 -4.73
CA LEU A 59 4.93 8.50 -4.38
C LEU A 59 4.83 9.51 -5.53
N PHE A 60 3.64 9.62 -6.11
CA PHE A 60 3.33 10.62 -7.13
C PHE A 60 2.68 11.84 -6.47
N LEU A 61 3.31 13.01 -6.62
CA LEU A 61 2.86 14.28 -6.08
C LEU A 61 2.51 15.25 -7.21
N ALA A 62 1.23 15.58 -7.33
CA ALA A 62 0.75 16.61 -8.24
C ALA A 62 0.79 18.00 -7.57
N PRO A 63 1.02 19.10 -8.33
CA PRO A 63 0.97 20.47 -7.82
C PRO A 63 -0.49 20.94 -7.65
N ARG A 64 -1.31 20.16 -6.93
CA ARG A 64 -2.72 20.41 -6.69
C ARG A 64 -3.02 20.29 -5.20
N ILE A 65 -3.82 21.22 -4.68
CA ILE A 65 -4.19 21.27 -3.26
C ILE A 65 -5.69 21.00 -3.15
N ILE A 66 -6.06 19.92 -2.45
CA ILE A 66 -7.46 19.56 -2.19
C ILE A 66 -7.96 20.28 -0.91
N GLY A 67 -7.21 20.15 0.19
CA GLY A 67 -7.59 20.69 1.49
C GLY A 67 -8.79 19.97 2.14
N GLY A 68 -9.18 20.40 3.34
CA GLY A 68 -10.33 19.85 4.07
C GLY A 68 -9.95 18.83 5.15
N ARG A 69 -10.53 18.96 6.34
CA ARG A 69 -10.22 18.11 7.51
C ARG A 69 -10.61 16.63 7.30
N GLY A 70 -11.64 16.37 6.50
CA GLY A 70 -12.11 15.02 6.18
C GLY A 70 -11.67 14.52 4.80
N ALA A 71 -10.72 15.20 4.15
CA ALA A 71 -10.19 14.70 2.89
C ALA A 71 -9.38 13.42 3.13
N LEU A 72 -9.55 12.46 2.23
CA LEU A 72 -8.83 11.18 2.30
C LEU A 72 -7.32 11.41 2.14
N THR A 73 -6.54 10.62 2.88
CA THR A 73 -5.08 10.61 2.78
C THR A 73 -4.59 9.40 1.99
N TRP A 74 -3.37 9.47 1.50
CA TRP A 74 -2.73 8.39 0.74
C TRP A 74 -2.31 7.20 1.62
N VAL A 75 -2.25 7.39 2.94
CA VAL A 75 -2.10 6.34 3.95
C VAL A 75 -3.14 6.62 5.05
N GLU A 76 -4.05 5.68 5.30
CA GLU A 76 -5.08 5.74 6.34
C GLU A 76 -4.91 4.56 7.32
N GLY A 77 -5.91 4.25 8.13
CA GLY A 77 -5.83 3.24 9.18
C GLY A 77 -5.56 3.80 10.57
N LYS A 78 -5.02 2.96 11.46
CA LYS A 78 -4.82 3.28 12.89
C LYS A 78 -3.72 4.32 13.10
N GLY A 79 -2.75 4.38 12.19
CA GLY A 79 -1.57 5.24 12.32
C GLY A 79 -0.62 4.75 13.42
N VAL A 80 0.24 5.66 13.89
CA VAL A 80 1.21 5.39 14.96
C VAL A 80 1.07 6.45 16.05
N ASP A 81 1.30 6.06 17.30
CA ASP A 81 1.20 6.98 18.45
C ASP A 81 2.51 7.76 18.66
N PHE A 82 3.65 7.16 18.28
CA PHE A 82 4.97 7.74 18.52
C PHE A 82 5.80 7.87 17.24
N LEU A 83 6.55 8.97 17.14
CA LEU A 83 7.43 9.22 15.98
C LEU A 83 8.45 8.10 15.73
N LYS A 84 8.93 7.43 16.79
CA LYS A 84 9.87 6.29 16.66
C LYS A 84 9.26 5.06 15.96
N GLU A 85 7.94 5.01 15.83
CA GLU A 85 7.22 3.92 15.17
C GLU A 85 6.92 4.23 13.71
N THR A 86 7.17 5.46 13.25
CA THR A 86 6.95 5.82 11.85
C THR A 86 7.92 5.05 10.95
N PRO A 87 7.45 4.44 9.85
CA PRO A 87 8.34 3.88 8.85
C PRO A 87 9.24 4.97 8.29
N PHE A 88 10.55 4.74 8.30
CA PHE A 88 11.51 5.70 7.75
C PHE A 88 11.73 5.41 6.27
N ILE A 89 11.54 6.42 5.41
CA ILE A 89 11.79 6.26 3.97
C ILE A 89 13.14 6.85 3.63
N GLU A 90 14.06 5.98 3.21
CA GLU A 90 15.27 6.40 2.55
C GLU A 90 14.95 6.79 1.10
N ILE A 91 14.93 8.09 0.82
CA ILE A 91 14.65 8.63 -0.51
C ILE A 91 15.84 8.33 -1.42
N ASN A 92 15.59 7.58 -2.49
CA ASN A 92 16.60 7.25 -3.50
C ASN A 92 16.59 8.25 -4.66
N SER A 93 15.41 8.71 -5.08
CA SER A 93 15.30 9.71 -6.14
C SER A 93 14.03 10.53 -6.08
N VAL A 94 14.10 11.75 -6.64
CA VAL A 94 12.93 12.60 -6.92
C VAL A 94 13.05 13.05 -8.38
N LYS A 95 12.05 12.74 -9.20
CA LYS A 95 12.04 13.01 -10.64
C LYS A 95 10.79 13.79 -11.03
N LYS A 96 10.95 14.82 -11.87
CA LYS A 96 9.80 15.47 -12.49
C LYS A 96 9.22 14.57 -13.58
N MET A 97 7.93 14.31 -13.54
CA MET A 97 7.19 13.52 -14.54
C MET A 97 6.03 14.35 -15.08
N GLY A 98 6.25 14.99 -16.24
CA GLY A 98 5.28 15.94 -16.79
C GLY A 98 5.06 17.12 -15.84
N GLY A 99 3.82 17.26 -15.36
CA GLY A 99 3.43 18.29 -14.38
C GLY A 99 3.68 17.91 -12.92
N ASP A 100 4.02 16.65 -12.65
CA ASP A 100 4.05 16.06 -11.30
C ASP A 100 5.48 15.68 -10.89
N PHE A 101 5.64 15.20 -9.66
CA PHE A 101 6.89 14.64 -9.14
C PHE A 101 6.69 13.19 -8.71
N LEU A 102 7.64 12.34 -9.07
CA LEU A 102 7.78 10.98 -8.54
C LEU A 102 8.91 10.97 -7.51
N LEU A 103 8.58 10.58 -6.28
CA LEU A 103 9.55 10.22 -5.24
C LEU A 103 9.63 8.69 -5.16
N GLU A 104 10.84 8.17 -5.22
CA GLU A 104 11.15 6.74 -5.08
C GLU A 104 12.02 6.55 -3.84
N GLY A 105 11.65 5.61 -2.98
CA GLY A 105 12.37 5.35 -1.73
C GLY A 105 12.18 3.93 -1.19
N HIS A 106 13.12 3.49 -0.37
CA HIS A 106 13.06 2.22 0.35
C HIS A 106 12.66 2.44 1.81
N VAL A 107 11.86 1.53 2.36
CA VAL A 107 11.46 1.56 3.77
C VAL A 107 12.58 0.95 4.61
N ARG A 108 12.97 1.63 5.70
CA ARG A 108 13.93 1.17 6.71
C ARG A 108 13.28 0.96 8.06
#